data_AF-A0A238J3H0-F1
#
_entry.id   AF-A0A238J3H0-F1
#
_cell.length_a   1.000
_cell.length_b   1.000
_cell.length_c   1.000
_cell.angle_alpha   90.00
_cell.angle_beta   90.00
_cell.angle_gamma   90.00
#
_symmetry.space_group_name_H-M   'P 1'
#
loop_
_entity.id
_entity.type
_entity.pdbx_description
1 polymer ?
#
loop_
_entity_poly.entity_id
_entity_poly.type
_entity_poly.pdbx_seq_one_letter_code
_entity_poly.pdbx_strand_id
1 'polypeptide(L)'
;MKDIPPQSSQSDLIDATPSRKLFPGEDRGAFEAFRLALLSELSPSTFYEEQMAENLIDVEWEAFRYRNLRADLVTAKGRDRCAKAIESSVNTFGSRPSEESIATAATLFGPDGAKQKTAVKALEAAGTNLDEIVACAYAKELGTLSHIERHLADIEPRRRRLLDDLERLKARRSRDIPDAEIVDDNGD
;
A
#
# COMPACT_ATOMS: atom_id res chain seq x y z
N MET A 1 -51.78 -13.17 17.26
CA MET A 1 -50.32 -12.98 17.48
C MET A 1 -49.89 -11.67 16.84
N LYS A 2 -48.80 -11.05 17.31
CA LYS A 2 -48.10 -10.00 16.55
C LYS A 2 -46.89 -10.68 15.90
N ASP A 3 -46.82 -10.65 14.58
CA ASP A 3 -45.68 -11.21 13.86
C ASP A 3 -44.44 -10.35 14.16
N ILE A 4 -43.42 -10.99 14.70
CA ILE A 4 -42.10 -10.39 14.88
C ILE A 4 -41.42 -10.48 13.51
N PRO A 5 -41.00 -9.36 12.89
CA PRO A 5 -40.29 -9.42 11.61
C PRO A 5 -39.00 -10.24 11.78
N PRO A 6 -38.61 -11.04 10.77
CA PRO A 6 -37.39 -11.84 10.86
C PRO A 6 -36.20 -10.92 11.10
N GLN A 7 -35.38 -11.27 12.09
CA GLN A 7 -34.12 -10.57 12.34
C GLN A 7 -33.23 -10.78 11.12
N SER A 8 -32.86 -9.70 10.41
CA SER A 8 -31.89 -9.78 9.33
C SER A 8 -30.61 -10.43 9.83
N SER A 9 -30.17 -11.46 9.13
CA SER A 9 -28.92 -12.17 9.41
C SER A 9 -27.77 -11.15 9.32
N GLN A 10 -26.78 -11.24 10.21
CA GLN A 10 -25.58 -10.40 10.09
C GLN A 10 -24.90 -10.58 8.72
N SER A 11 -25.00 -11.79 8.13
CA SER A 11 -24.57 -12.11 6.78
C SER A 11 -25.17 -11.20 5.70
N ASP A 12 -26.44 -10.79 5.83
CA ASP A 12 -27.15 -9.98 4.82
C ASP A 12 -26.68 -8.51 4.84
N LEU A 13 -26.07 -8.07 5.95
CA LEU A 13 -25.49 -6.74 6.12
C LEU A 13 -24.08 -6.63 5.52
N ILE A 14 -23.32 -7.73 5.48
CA ILE A 14 -21.94 -7.76 4.95
C ILE A 14 -21.96 -7.49 3.43
N ASP A 15 -22.90 -8.12 2.71
CA ASP A 15 -23.06 -8.03 1.24
C ASP A 15 -23.50 -6.64 0.74
N ALA A 16 -24.00 -5.78 1.64
CA ALA A 16 -24.45 -4.42 1.32
C ALA A 16 -23.34 -3.36 1.40
N THR A 17 -22.11 -3.74 1.78
CA THR A 17 -21.00 -2.80 1.96
C THR A 17 -20.46 -2.32 0.60
N PRO A 18 -20.49 -1.02 0.27
CA PRO A 18 -20.05 -0.53 -1.03
C PRO A 18 -18.56 -0.83 -1.25
N SER A 19 -18.25 -1.52 -2.35
CA SER A 19 -16.88 -2.00 -2.64
C SER A 19 -15.86 -0.87 -2.57
N ARG A 20 -14.82 -1.02 -1.74
CA ARG A 20 -13.74 -0.04 -1.60
C ARG A 20 -13.17 0.34 -2.97
N LYS A 21 -13.05 1.65 -3.22
CA LYS A 21 -12.55 2.20 -4.48
C LYS A 21 -11.03 2.26 -4.45
N LEU A 22 -10.42 1.44 -5.29
CA LEU A 22 -8.96 1.39 -5.45
C LEU A 22 -8.46 2.48 -6.41
N PHE A 23 -7.17 2.82 -6.29
CA PHE A 23 -6.49 3.75 -7.19
C PHE A 23 -6.17 3.06 -8.53
N PRO A 24 -6.02 3.82 -9.64
CA PRO A 24 -5.56 3.26 -10.91
C PRO A 24 -4.23 2.53 -10.76
N GLY A 25 -4.16 1.28 -11.25
CA GLY A 25 -2.97 0.43 -11.14
C GLY A 25 -2.91 -0.44 -9.88
N GLU A 26 -3.79 -0.25 -8.90
CA GLU A 26 -3.92 -1.18 -7.77
C GLU A 26 -4.70 -2.44 -8.20
N ASP A 27 -4.19 -3.61 -7.84
CA ASP A 27 -4.89 -4.88 -8.07
C ASP A 27 -5.92 -5.17 -6.96
N ARG A 28 -7.14 -5.53 -7.36
CA ARG A 28 -8.21 -5.89 -6.42
C ARG A 28 -7.98 -7.25 -5.77
N GLY A 29 -7.38 -8.20 -6.50
CA GLY A 29 -7.05 -9.52 -5.92
C GLY A 29 -6.06 -9.40 -4.76
N ALA A 30 -4.98 -8.63 -4.97
CA ALA A 30 -3.98 -8.33 -3.95
C ALA A 30 -4.56 -7.58 -2.74
N PHE A 31 -5.46 -6.61 -2.95
CA PHE A 31 -6.13 -5.91 -1.84
C PHE A 31 -6.98 -6.88 -1.00
N GLU A 32 -7.85 -7.68 -1.63
CA GLU A 32 -8.73 -8.61 -0.89
C GLU A 32 -7.91 -9.72 -0.21
N ALA A 33 -6.86 -10.23 -0.84
CA ALA A 33 -5.95 -11.21 -0.22
C ALA A 33 -5.22 -10.62 1.01
N PHE A 34 -4.74 -9.38 0.92
CA PHE A 34 -4.15 -8.65 2.04
C PHE A 34 -5.17 -8.44 3.17
N ARG A 35 -6.37 -7.97 2.83
CA ARG A 35 -7.49 -7.74 3.76
C ARG A 35 -7.86 -9.02 4.51
N LEU A 36 -8.05 -10.15 3.79
CA LEU A 36 -8.40 -11.43 4.40
C LEU A 36 -7.29 -11.97 5.32
N ALA A 37 -6.02 -11.83 4.92
CA ALA A 37 -4.90 -12.23 5.77
C ALA A 37 -4.87 -11.42 7.08
N LEU A 38 -5.02 -10.10 7.01
CA LEU A 38 -4.98 -9.22 8.18
C LEU A 38 -6.24 -9.37 9.05
N LEU A 39 -7.43 -9.59 8.49
CA LEU A 39 -8.62 -9.96 9.27
C LEU A 39 -8.45 -11.30 9.99
N SER A 40 -7.82 -12.29 9.36
CA SER A 40 -7.54 -13.58 10.00
C SER A 40 -6.54 -13.44 11.15
N GLU A 41 -5.48 -12.66 10.99
CA GLU A 41 -4.51 -12.36 12.05
C GLU A 41 -5.16 -11.59 13.21
N LEU A 42 -5.94 -10.55 12.90
CA LEU A 42 -6.62 -9.73 13.89
C LEU A 42 -7.78 -10.45 14.58
N SER A 43 -8.38 -11.47 13.96
CA SER A 43 -9.49 -12.28 14.52
C SER A 43 -10.52 -11.45 15.31
N PRO A 44 -11.14 -10.42 14.71
CA PRO A 44 -12.19 -9.63 15.36
C PRO A 44 -13.41 -10.51 15.63
N SER A 45 -14.05 -10.35 16.81
CA SER A 45 -15.22 -11.15 17.19
C SER A 45 -16.47 -10.33 17.50
N THR A 46 -16.40 -9.00 17.37
CA THR A 46 -17.54 -8.09 17.53
C THR A 46 -17.54 -7.09 16.38
N PHE A 47 -18.72 -6.54 16.06
CA PHE A 47 -18.87 -5.54 14.99
C PHE A 47 -17.92 -4.34 15.15
N TYR A 48 -17.68 -3.89 16.38
CA TYR A 48 -16.74 -2.79 16.64
C TYR A 48 -15.26 -3.19 16.45
N GLU A 49 -14.90 -4.44 16.78
CA GLU A 49 -13.56 -4.97 16.48
C GLU A 49 -13.36 -5.13 14.96
N GLU A 50 -14.39 -5.60 14.24
CA GLU A 50 -14.36 -5.77 12.78
C GLU A 50 -14.23 -4.42 12.08
N GLN A 51 -15.05 -3.43 12.42
CA GLN A 51 -14.97 -2.08 11.87
C GLN A 51 -13.61 -1.42 12.14
N MET A 52 -12.96 -1.72 13.27
CA MET A 52 -11.65 -1.16 13.59
C MET A 52 -10.50 -1.92 12.93
N ALA A 53 -10.63 -3.23 12.73
CA ALA A 53 -9.74 -4.01 11.88
C ALA A 53 -9.82 -3.53 10.41
N GLU A 54 -11.03 -3.26 9.90
CA GLU A 54 -11.27 -2.64 8.59
C GLU A 54 -10.67 -1.23 8.44
N ASN A 55 -10.49 -0.50 9.54
CA ASN A 55 -9.84 0.82 9.55
C ASN A 55 -8.31 0.74 9.71
N LEU A 56 -7.79 -0.41 10.16
CA LEU A 56 -6.36 -0.73 10.19
C LEU A 56 -5.90 -1.29 8.82
N ILE A 57 -6.79 -2.04 8.17
CA ILE A 57 -6.96 -2.07 6.72
C ILE A 57 -7.37 -0.65 6.24
N ASP A 58 -7.29 -0.35 4.94
CA ASP A 58 -7.12 1.02 4.43
C ASP A 58 -5.84 1.72 4.94
N VAL A 59 -5.56 1.86 6.25
CA VAL A 59 -4.34 2.55 6.76
C VAL A 59 -3.04 1.82 6.36
N GLU A 60 -2.97 0.50 6.54
CA GLU A 60 -1.82 -0.29 6.08
C GLU A 60 -1.72 -0.32 4.53
N TRP A 61 -2.85 -0.37 3.84
CA TRP A 61 -2.90 -0.33 2.38
C TRP A 61 -2.52 1.05 1.81
N GLU A 62 -2.89 2.12 2.52
CA GLU A 62 -2.49 3.50 2.28
C GLU A 62 -0.97 3.63 2.45
N ALA A 63 -0.39 3.01 3.48
CA ALA A 63 1.06 2.96 3.66
C ALA A 63 1.77 2.26 2.48
N PHE A 64 1.22 1.14 1.97
CA PHE A 64 1.71 0.46 0.77
C PHE A 64 1.60 1.35 -0.47
N ARG A 65 0.42 1.94 -0.72
CA ARG A 65 0.15 2.87 -1.82
C ARG A 65 1.14 4.03 -1.85
N TYR A 66 1.37 4.72 -0.74
CA TYR A 66 2.28 5.86 -0.70
C TYR A 66 3.75 5.48 -0.87
N ARG A 67 4.17 4.27 -0.42
CA ARG A 67 5.51 3.73 -0.73
C ARG A 67 5.68 3.44 -2.22
N ASN A 68 4.63 2.93 -2.89
CA ASN A 68 4.65 2.72 -4.35
C ASN A 68 4.66 4.04 -5.12
N LEU A 69 3.78 4.99 -4.77
CA LEU A 69 3.76 6.34 -5.37
C LEU A 69 5.13 7.05 -5.26
N ARG A 70 5.84 6.87 -4.14
CA ARG A 70 7.23 7.34 -3.99
C ARG A 70 8.17 6.70 -5.01
N ALA A 71 8.15 5.38 -5.12
CA ALA A 71 9.00 4.63 -6.04
C ALA A 71 8.68 4.96 -7.50
N ASP A 72 7.40 5.07 -7.86
CA ASP A 72 6.91 5.42 -9.19
C ASP A 72 7.31 6.84 -9.59
N LEU A 73 7.20 7.81 -8.67
CA LEU A 73 7.62 9.19 -8.92
C LEU A 73 9.13 9.28 -9.22
N VAL A 74 9.96 8.67 -8.38
CA VAL A 74 11.42 8.63 -8.58
C VAL A 74 11.77 7.91 -9.88
N THR A 75 11.11 6.78 -10.15
CA THR A 75 11.30 5.98 -11.37
C THR A 75 10.91 6.75 -12.64
N ALA A 76 9.76 7.42 -12.64
CA ALA A 76 9.29 8.22 -13.78
C ALA A 76 10.25 9.37 -14.11
N LYS A 77 10.77 10.05 -13.08
CA LYS A 77 11.75 11.14 -13.24
C LYS A 77 13.16 10.65 -13.56
N GLY A 78 13.52 9.45 -13.10
CA GLY A 78 14.71 8.72 -13.53
C GLY A 78 14.65 8.40 -15.04
N ARG A 79 13.56 7.80 -15.52
CA ARG A 79 13.33 7.51 -16.95
C ARG A 79 13.44 8.75 -17.83
N ASP A 80 12.79 9.86 -17.47
CA ASP A 80 12.89 11.15 -18.20
C ASP A 80 14.34 11.63 -18.35
N ARG A 81 15.18 11.41 -17.32
CA ARG A 81 16.58 11.81 -17.35
C ARG A 81 17.51 10.84 -18.05
N CYS A 82 17.31 9.54 -17.89
CA CYS A 82 18.07 8.56 -18.67
C CYS A 82 17.87 8.82 -20.17
N ALA A 83 16.62 9.07 -20.60
CA ALA A 83 16.32 9.40 -22.00
C ALA A 83 17.07 10.67 -22.46
N LYS A 84 17.12 11.72 -21.63
CA LYS A 84 17.86 12.95 -21.94
C LYS A 84 19.37 12.78 -21.92
N ALA A 85 19.92 11.98 -21.00
CA ALA A 85 21.36 11.70 -20.91
C ALA A 85 21.84 10.94 -22.16
N ILE A 86 21.13 9.85 -22.51
CA ILE A 86 21.40 9.06 -23.72
C ILE A 86 21.32 9.95 -24.97
N GLU A 87 20.25 10.74 -25.12
CA GLU A 87 20.11 11.67 -26.26
C GLU A 87 21.22 12.74 -26.31
N SER A 88 21.62 13.29 -25.17
CA SER A 88 22.62 14.37 -25.11
C SER A 88 24.01 13.93 -25.57
N SER A 89 24.34 12.64 -25.45
CA SER A 89 25.56 12.05 -26.03
C SER A 89 25.59 12.13 -27.57
N VAL A 90 24.42 12.27 -28.21
CA VAL A 90 24.20 12.41 -29.65
C VAL A 90 24.14 13.90 -30.08
N ASN A 91 24.67 14.80 -29.24
CA ASN A 91 24.99 16.20 -29.58
C ASN A 91 23.82 17.07 -30.11
N THR A 92 22.60 16.85 -29.60
CA THR A 92 21.42 17.66 -30.00
C THR A 92 20.84 18.43 -28.82
N PHE A 93 21.31 19.67 -28.63
CA PHE A 93 20.88 20.53 -27.51
C PHE A 93 19.41 20.97 -27.66
N GLY A 94 18.60 20.77 -26.61
CA GLY A 94 17.21 21.25 -26.54
C GLY A 94 16.15 20.38 -27.23
N SER A 95 16.53 19.29 -27.91
CA SER A 95 15.57 18.37 -28.51
C SER A 95 14.86 17.48 -27.48
N ARG A 96 13.64 17.07 -27.83
CA ARG A 96 12.92 15.98 -27.16
C ARG A 96 13.71 14.68 -27.38
N PRO A 97 13.88 13.81 -26.35
CA PRO A 97 14.51 12.51 -26.53
C PRO A 97 13.83 11.68 -27.63
N SER A 98 14.64 10.99 -28.42
CA SER A 98 14.18 10.04 -29.44
C SER A 98 13.41 8.87 -28.82
N GLU A 99 12.62 8.19 -29.65
CA GLU A 99 11.86 7.00 -29.22
C GLU A 99 12.79 5.87 -28.73
N GLU A 100 13.98 5.74 -29.33
CA GLU A 100 15.01 4.79 -28.91
C GLU A 100 15.62 5.15 -27.53
N SER A 101 15.93 6.43 -27.30
CA SER A 101 16.35 6.92 -25.97
C SER A 101 15.29 6.68 -24.91
N ILE A 102 14.01 6.86 -25.25
CA ILE A 102 12.88 6.59 -24.34
C ILE A 102 12.73 5.08 -24.06
N ALA A 103 12.81 4.22 -25.07
CA ALA A 103 12.72 2.77 -24.91
C ALA A 103 13.90 2.19 -24.09
N THR A 104 15.11 2.71 -24.32
CA THR A 104 16.30 2.35 -23.54
C THR A 104 16.17 2.81 -22.09
N ALA A 105 15.68 4.04 -21.86
CA ALA A 105 15.39 4.55 -20.53
C ALA A 105 14.29 3.75 -19.81
N ALA A 106 13.23 3.32 -20.50
CA ALA A 106 12.20 2.46 -19.92
C ALA A 106 12.80 1.11 -19.48
N THR A 107 13.72 0.55 -20.28
CA THR A 107 14.41 -0.72 -20.03
C THR A 107 15.28 -0.69 -18.77
N LEU A 108 15.93 0.45 -18.45
CA LEU A 108 16.73 0.61 -17.22
C LEU A 108 15.93 0.37 -15.92
N PHE A 109 14.62 0.65 -15.96
CA PHE A 109 13.70 0.48 -14.84
C PHE A 109 12.64 -0.60 -15.15
N GLY A 110 13.00 -1.59 -15.96
CA GLY A 110 12.19 -2.78 -16.24
C GLY A 110 12.66 -3.99 -15.43
N PRO A 111 11.84 -5.06 -15.34
CA PRO A 111 12.19 -6.28 -14.60
C PRO A 111 13.21 -7.20 -15.31
N ASP A 112 13.50 -6.93 -16.60
CA ASP A 112 14.40 -7.75 -17.41
C ASP A 112 15.88 -7.38 -17.16
N GLY A 113 16.50 -8.05 -16.19
CA GLY A 113 17.90 -7.83 -15.80
C GLY A 113 18.92 -8.10 -16.91
N ALA A 114 18.57 -8.81 -17.99
CA ALA A 114 19.47 -8.98 -19.14
C ALA A 114 19.46 -7.73 -20.03
N LYS A 115 18.27 -7.24 -20.39
CA LYS A 115 18.12 -5.98 -21.14
C LYS A 115 18.59 -4.77 -20.33
N GLN A 116 18.34 -4.76 -19.02
CA GLN A 116 18.81 -3.71 -18.11
C GLN A 116 20.34 -3.54 -18.18
N LYS A 117 21.12 -4.62 -18.18
CA LYS A 117 22.59 -4.57 -18.31
C LYS A 117 23.05 -3.94 -19.61
N THR A 118 22.35 -4.17 -20.72
CA THR A 118 22.65 -3.52 -22.01
C THR A 118 22.34 -2.02 -21.94
N ALA A 119 21.21 -1.64 -21.34
CA ALA A 119 20.83 -0.24 -21.18
C ALA A 119 21.75 0.53 -20.20
N VAL A 120 22.26 -0.13 -19.15
CA VAL A 120 23.26 0.45 -18.24
C VAL A 120 24.55 0.80 -18.99
N LYS A 121 25.05 -0.09 -19.86
CA LYS A 121 26.23 0.20 -20.69
C LYS A 121 26.02 1.38 -21.64
N ALA A 122 24.82 1.55 -22.19
CA ALA A 122 24.48 2.72 -23.01
C ALA A 122 24.50 4.02 -22.19
N LEU A 123 24.11 3.95 -20.91
CA LEU A 123 24.17 5.08 -20.00
C LEU A 123 25.61 5.41 -19.56
N GLU A 124 26.41 4.40 -19.25
CA GLU A 124 27.84 4.53 -18.93
C GLU A 124 28.63 5.14 -20.11
N ALA A 125 28.30 4.74 -21.35
CA ALA A 125 28.87 5.32 -22.56
C ALA A 125 28.50 6.81 -22.75
N ALA A 126 27.38 7.25 -22.18
CA ALA A 126 26.98 8.67 -22.12
C ALA A 126 27.64 9.44 -20.95
N GLY A 127 28.53 8.81 -20.17
CA GLY A 127 29.33 9.47 -19.14
C GLY A 127 28.63 9.68 -17.80
N THR A 128 27.59 8.91 -17.48
CA THR A 128 26.91 8.92 -16.18
C THR A 128 26.45 7.52 -15.79
N ASN A 129 25.98 7.33 -14.55
CA ASN A 129 25.47 6.04 -14.06
C ASN A 129 24.04 6.16 -13.52
N LEU A 130 23.42 5.00 -13.28
CA LEU A 130 22.01 4.94 -12.85
C LEU A 130 21.81 5.59 -11.47
N ASP A 131 22.76 5.41 -10.55
CA ASP A 131 22.67 5.90 -9.18
C ASP A 131 22.73 7.44 -9.13
N GLU A 132 23.61 8.07 -9.92
CA GLU A 132 23.65 9.52 -10.12
C GLU A 132 22.32 10.06 -10.65
N ILE A 133 21.74 9.40 -11.65
CA ILE A 133 20.45 9.83 -12.21
C ILE A 133 19.33 9.67 -11.20
N VAL A 134 19.26 8.56 -10.46
CA VAL A 134 18.24 8.30 -9.44
C VAL A 134 18.39 9.30 -8.28
N ALA A 135 19.60 9.52 -7.76
CA ALA A 135 19.87 10.50 -6.72
C ALA A 135 19.49 11.91 -7.16
N CYS A 136 19.85 12.30 -8.39
CA CYS A 136 19.53 13.61 -8.90
C CYS A 136 18.04 13.76 -9.25
N ALA A 137 17.35 12.68 -9.64
CA ALA A 137 15.89 12.63 -9.79
C ALA A 137 15.20 12.86 -8.45
N TYR A 138 15.58 12.09 -7.42
CA TYR A 138 15.11 12.25 -6.04
C TYR A 138 15.31 13.69 -5.54
N ALA A 139 16.51 14.26 -5.72
CA ALA A 139 16.83 15.61 -5.26
C ALA A 139 15.94 16.71 -5.88
N LYS A 140 15.54 16.61 -7.16
CA LYS A 140 14.61 17.58 -7.78
C LYS A 140 13.15 17.39 -7.37
N GLU A 141 12.76 16.17 -6.99
CA GLU A 141 11.40 15.90 -6.49
C GLU A 141 11.27 16.05 -4.97
N LEU A 142 12.33 16.48 -4.25
CA LEU A 142 12.36 16.52 -2.79
C LEU A 142 11.16 17.27 -2.18
N GLY A 143 10.65 18.31 -2.84
CA GLY A 143 9.40 18.98 -2.44
C GLY A 143 8.20 18.05 -2.46
N THR A 144 7.89 17.44 -3.62
CA THR A 144 6.81 16.46 -3.80
C THR A 144 6.97 15.26 -2.85
N LEU A 145 8.19 14.72 -2.76
CA LEU A 145 8.53 13.60 -1.88
C LEU A 145 8.32 13.95 -0.40
N SER A 146 8.62 15.18 0.03
CA SER A 146 8.38 15.62 1.41
C SER A 146 6.90 15.58 1.81
N HIS A 147 5.96 15.73 0.87
CA HIS A 147 4.53 15.52 1.15
C HIS A 147 4.20 14.04 1.33
N ILE A 148 4.77 13.16 0.51
CA ILE A 148 4.60 11.69 0.62
C ILE A 148 5.22 11.16 1.92
N GLU A 149 6.45 11.57 2.25
CA GLU A 149 7.13 11.16 3.49
C GLU A 149 6.41 11.67 4.74
N ARG A 150 5.87 12.91 4.72
CA ARG A 150 5.04 13.40 5.82
C ARG A 150 3.77 12.56 5.99
N HIS A 151 3.09 12.24 4.89
CA HIS A 151 1.89 11.40 4.94
C HIS A 151 2.17 9.97 5.44
N LEU A 152 3.31 9.39 5.03
CA LEU A 152 3.80 8.11 5.57
C LEU A 152 4.12 8.20 7.07
N ALA A 153 4.69 9.32 7.53
CA ALA A 153 4.95 9.58 8.95
C ALA A 153 3.66 9.78 9.76
N ASP A 154 2.60 10.35 9.17
CA ASP A 154 1.29 10.55 9.80
C ASP A 154 0.46 9.25 9.87
N ILE A 155 0.72 8.28 8.97
CA ILE A 155 0.09 6.96 8.97
C ILE A 155 0.51 6.11 10.17
N GLU A 156 1.79 6.10 10.54
CA GLU A 156 2.30 5.25 11.62
C GLU A 156 1.65 5.52 13.01
N PRO A 157 1.44 6.77 13.45
CA PRO A 157 0.65 7.08 14.64
C PRO A 157 -0.83 6.67 14.55
N ARG A 158 -1.45 6.75 13.36
CA ARG A 158 -2.84 6.30 13.14
C ARG A 158 -2.93 4.78 13.29
N ARG A 159 -2.01 4.05 12.67
CA ARG A 159 -1.85 2.60 12.74
C ARG A 159 -1.71 2.11 14.19
N ARG A 160 -0.78 2.70 14.96
CA ARG A 160 -0.58 2.35 16.38
C ARG A 160 -1.84 2.56 17.21
N ARG A 161 -2.50 3.71 17.07
CA ARG A 161 -3.73 4.01 17.80
C ARG A 161 -4.83 2.99 17.54
N LEU A 162 -5.03 2.59 16.28
CA LEU A 162 -6.03 1.59 15.90
C LEU A 162 -5.72 0.19 16.48
N LEU A 163 -4.44 -0.19 16.53
CA LEU A 163 -3.98 -1.41 17.22
C LEU A 163 -4.23 -1.32 18.74
N ASP A 164 -3.78 -0.25 19.39
CA ASP A 164 -3.94 -0.01 20.83
C ASP A 164 -5.43 -0.04 21.25
N ASP A 165 -6.31 0.59 20.46
CA ASP A 165 -7.75 0.61 20.70
C ASP A 165 -8.38 -0.78 20.48
N LEU A 166 -7.90 -1.57 19.49
CA LEU A 166 -8.38 -2.93 19.23
C LEU A 166 -7.99 -3.91 20.33
N GLU A 167 -6.74 -3.86 20.77
CA GLU A 167 -6.25 -4.62 21.92
C GLU A 167 -7.03 -4.25 23.19
N ARG A 168 -7.31 -2.95 23.40
CA ARG A 168 -8.14 -2.48 24.51
C ARG A 168 -9.58 -3.00 24.46
N LEU A 169 -10.22 -3.09 23.29
CA LEU A 169 -11.56 -3.69 23.16
C LEU A 169 -11.53 -5.19 23.51
N LYS A 170 -10.59 -5.94 22.94
CA LYS A 170 -10.41 -7.38 23.25
C LYS A 170 -10.15 -7.62 24.75
N ALA A 171 -9.27 -6.82 25.35
CA ALA A 171 -8.90 -6.92 26.76
C ALA A 171 -10.04 -6.54 27.72
N ARG A 172 -10.99 -5.70 27.30
CA ARG A 172 -12.23 -5.45 28.07
C ARG A 172 -13.13 -6.68 28.01
N ARG A 173 -13.43 -7.16 26.79
CA ARG A 173 -14.26 -8.35 26.57
C ARG A 173 -13.76 -9.58 27.34
N SER A 174 -12.45 -9.80 27.40
CA SER A 174 -11.87 -10.94 28.12
C SER A 174 -12.01 -10.87 29.65
N ARG A 175 -12.39 -9.73 30.22
CA ARG A 175 -12.60 -9.56 31.67
C ARG A 175 -14.06 -9.70 32.08
N ASP A 176 -14.99 -9.56 31.14
CA ASP A 176 -16.44 -9.53 31.40
C ASP A 176 -17.08 -10.93 31.32
N ILE A 177 -16.29 -12.00 31.46
CA ILE A 177 -16.76 -13.39 31.57
C ILE A 177 -16.50 -13.86 33.01
N PRO A 178 -17.50 -13.87 33.90
CA PRO A 178 -17.42 -14.59 35.16
C PRO A 178 -17.30 -16.09 34.88
N ASP A 179 -16.48 -16.81 35.65
CA ASP A 179 -16.46 -18.28 35.61
C ASP A 179 -17.87 -18.79 35.92
N ALA A 180 -18.37 -19.69 35.06
CA ALA A 180 -19.63 -20.37 35.30
C ALA A 180 -19.43 -21.41 36.41
N GLU A 181 -19.90 -21.10 37.63
CA GLU A 181 -20.02 -22.13 38.67
C GLU A 181 -20.93 -23.25 38.14
N ILE A 182 -20.37 -24.46 38.07
CA ILE A 182 -21.13 -25.67 37.86
C ILE A 182 -21.90 -25.92 39.16
N VAL A 183 -23.18 -25.55 39.17
CA VAL A 183 -24.09 -25.94 40.24
C VAL A 183 -24.34 -27.44 40.08
N ASP A 184 -23.60 -28.24 40.85
CA ASP A 184 -23.91 -29.66 41.02
C ASP A 184 -25.29 -29.79 41.65
N ASP A 185 -26.26 -30.22 40.84
CA ASP A 185 -27.65 -30.47 41.22
C ASP A 185 -27.75 -31.72 42.11
N ASN A 186 -27.27 -31.59 43.35
CA ASN A 186 -27.43 -32.58 44.40
C ASN A 186 -28.87 -32.53 44.91
N GLY A 187 -29.76 -33.21 44.21
CA GLY A 187 -31.12 -33.46 44.66
C GLY A 187 -31.17 -34.47 45.82
N ASP A 188 -31.82 -34.06 46.91
CA ASP A 188 -32.43 -34.89 47.97
C ASP A 188 -33.63 -34.11 48.56
#